data_AF-A0A1D6N6B1-F1
#
_entry.id   AF-A0A1D6N6B1-F1
#
_cell.length_a   1.000
_cell.length_b   1.000
_cell.length_c   1.000
_cell.angle_alpha   90.00
_cell.angle_beta   90.00
_cell.angle_gamma   90.00
#
_symmetry.space_group_name_H-M   'P 1'
#
loop_
_entity.id
_entity.type
_entity.pdbx_description
1 polymer ?
#
loop_
_entity_poly.entity_id
_entity_poly.type
_entity_poly.pdbx_seq_one_letter_code
_entity_poly.pdbx_strand_id
1 'polypeptide(L)'
;MRSGQIELEKYVITKSLTKAPEDYPDAKNQPHVQVALRLKQNGYSGCSAGDTVPYIICSQQDSDNAHSVGIAQRARHPEELKRDPDKWMIDIDYYLSQQIHPVVSRLCASIQGTSPARLAECLGLDSAKFQPRLTESSNQDTSMMLLSVIDDEDERYRGCEPLRLSCPSCSGTFDCPPVSSLITSASATSVSDPIEGKDATANFWRHMRCPRCLDNTVESKFSPSMLANQMKRQADNFISLYYKGLQMCDDEGCKYSTHSVNLRVMGDSERGTVCPNYPRCNGRLVRQYKESDLYRQLSYFCYVLDATRCLEKLDQKARLPFEREFVAVGQTIKLALLEIQKIRDRCAFGWVQLKDLAVSI
;
A
#
# COMPACT_ATOMS: atom_id res chain seq x y z
N MET A 1 6.48 -18.48 -24.09
CA MET A 1 6.09 -19.24 -22.87
C MET A 1 4.75 -19.92 -23.05
N ARG A 2 3.63 -19.17 -23.10
CA ARG A 2 2.26 -19.72 -23.23
C ARG A 2 2.04 -20.64 -24.46
N SER A 3 2.86 -20.53 -25.50
CA SER A 3 2.87 -21.39 -26.69
C SER A 3 3.46 -22.80 -26.49
N GLY A 4 3.93 -23.16 -25.30
CA GLY A 4 4.53 -24.48 -25.02
C GLY A 4 5.94 -24.71 -25.61
N GLN A 5 6.48 -23.76 -26.37
CA GLN A 5 7.74 -23.87 -27.12
C GLN A 5 9.03 -23.78 -26.28
N ILE A 6 8.96 -23.88 -24.94
CA ILE A 6 10.11 -23.74 -24.04
C ILE A 6 10.35 -25.08 -23.34
N GLU A 7 11.57 -25.58 -23.44
CA GLU A 7 12.01 -26.84 -22.81
C GLU A 7 11.85 -26.81 -21.29
N LEU A 8 11.45 -27.94 -20.70
CA LEU A 8 11.26 -28.14 -19.26
C LEU A 8 12.47 -27.66 -18.43
N GLU A 9 13.67 -27.87 -18.93
CA GLU A 9 14.94 -27.55 -18.26
C GLU A 9 15.09 -26.05 -17.95
N LYS A 10 14.51 -25.18 -18.80
CA LYS A 10 14.54 -23.72 -18.61
C LYS A 10 13.60 -23.22 -17.51
N TYR A 11 12.78 -24.10 -16.93
CA TYR A 11 11.90 -23.82 -15.79
C TYR A 11 12.46 -24.33 -14.45
N VAL A 12 13.58 -25.07 -14.46
CA VAL A 12 14.15 -25.66 -13.25
C VAL A 12 14.81 -24.60 -12.38
N ILE A 13 14.32 -24.44 -11.16
CA ILE A 13 14.90 -23.58 -10.13
C ILE A 13 15.66 -24.47 -9.15
N THR A 14 16.93 -24.16 -8.88
CA THR A 14 17.79 -24.89 -7.93
C THR A 14 17.99 -24.10 -6.65
N LYS A 15 17.89 -24.77 -5.49
CA LYS A 15 18.22 -24.14 -4.21
C LYS A 15 18.78 -25.14 -3.20
N SER A 16 19.88 -24.76 -2.54
CA SER A 16 20.58 -25.61 -1.58
C SER A 16 19.95 -25.57 -0.18
N LEU A 17 19.89 -26.73 0.45
CA LEU A 17 19.47 -26.90 1.84
C LEU A 17 20.59 -26.45 2.79
N THR A 18 20.28 -25.59 3.75
CA THR A 18 21.23 -25.12 4.78
C THR A 18 21.12 -25.88 6.10
N LYS A 19 20.09 -26.72 6.24
CA LYS A 19 19.78 -27.59 7.39
C LYS A 19 19.11 -28.87 6.86
N ALA A 20 18.85 -29.86 7.73
CA ALA A 20 17.96 -30.96 7.34
C ALA A 20 16.56 -30.42 7.00
N PRO A 21 15.82 -31.02 6.04
CA PRO A 21 14.49 -30.54 5.64
C PRO A 21 13.48 -30.41 6.79
N GLU A 22 13.63 -31.24 7.82
CA GLU A 22 12.79 -31.24 9.03
C GLU A 22 13.04 -30.04 9.95
N ASP A 23 14.25 -29.48 9.96
CA ASP A 23 14.68 -28.40 10.88
C ASP A 23 14.28 -26.99 10.40
N TYR A 24 13.47 -26.90 9.34
CA TYR A 24 13.00 -25.64 8.77
C TYR A 24 11.70 -25.18 9.46
N PRO A 25 11.74 -24.11 10.29
CA PRO A 25 10.55 -23.65 11.03
C PRO A 25 9.44 -23.13 10.12
N ASP A 26 9.78 -22.71 8.90
CA ASP A 26 8.83 -22.35 7.84
C ASP A 26 9.03 -23.21 6.59
N ALA A 27 9.04 -24.53 6.77
CA ALA A 27 9.07 -25.49 5.66
C ALA A 27 7.86 -25.34 4.72
N LYS A 28 6.69 -24.89 5.23
CA LYS A 28 5.44 -24.81 4.47
C LYS A 28 5.43 -23.71 3.40
N ASN A 29 6.22 -22.65 3.57
CA ASN A 29 6.36 -21.57 2.58
C ASN A 29 7.58 -21.73 1.66
N GLN A 30 8.36 -22.81 1.78
CA GLN A 30 9.64 -22.97 1.09
C GLN A 30 9.61 -24.10 0.03
N PRO A 31 9.58 -23.77 -1.30
CA PRO A 31 9.45 -24.74 -2.39
C PRO A 31 10.45 -25.91 -2.35
N HIS A 32 11.74 -25.61 -2.35
CA HIS A 32 12.83 -26.60 -2.22
C HIS A 32 12.71 -27.52 -0.99
N VAL A 33 12.24 -27.01 0.16
CA VAL A 33 12.07 -27.81 1.38
C VAL A 33 10.86 -28.74 1.27
N GLN A 34 9.74 -28.27 0.70
CA GLN A 34 8.58 -29.12 0.41
C GLN A 34 8.92 -30.26 -0.58
N VAL A 35 9.72 -29.98 -1.60
CA VAL A 35 10.19 -31.00 -2.55
C VAL A 35 11.13 -31.98 -1.86
N ALA A 36 12.11 -31.52 -1.07
CA ALA A 36 13.02 -32.38 -0.32
C ALA A 36 12.28 -33.31 0.67
N LEU A 37 11.31 -32.80 1.42
CA LEU A 37 10.48 -33.59 2.33
C LEU A 37 9.69 -34.67 1.57
N ARG A 38 9.11 -34.36 0.41
CA ARG A 38 8.38 -35.33 -0.42
C ARG A 38 9.30 -36.40 -1.01
N LEU A 39 10.47 -36.00 -1.51
CA LEU A 39 11.47 -36.95 -2.03
C LEU A 39 11.92 -37.92 -0.93
N LYS A 40 12.18 -37.42 0.29
CA LYS A 40 12.56 -38.24 1.45
C LYS A 40 11.44 -39.18 1.90
N GLN A 41 10.18 -38.74 1.89
CA GLN A 41 9.01 -39.61 2.11
C GLN A 41 8.89 -40.72 1.06
N ASN A 42 9.29 -40.44 -0.19
CA ASN A 42 9.33 -41.41 -1.29
C ASN A 42 10.62 -42.28 -1.28
N GLY A 43 11.43 -42.23 -0.22
CA GLY A 43 12.63 -43.07 -0.06
C GLY A 43 13.92 -42.54 -0.70
N TYR A 44 13.93 -41.30 -1.18
CA TYR A 44 15.14 -40.68 -1.74
C TYR A 44 16.12 -40.23 -0.65
N SER A 45 17.40 -40.58 -0.77
CA SER A 45 18.42 -40.35 0.26
C SER A 45 19.23 -39.05 0.11
N GLY A 46 19.24 -38.42 -1.07
CA GLY A 46 20.01 -37.19 -1.37
C GLY A 46 19.29 -35.90 -1.00
N CYS A 47 18.87 -35.75 0.26
CA CYS A 47 18.16 -34.57 0.79
C CYS A 47 18.71 -34.13 2.16
N SER A 48 20.02 -34.04 2.27
CA SER A 48 20.77 -33.63 3.47
C SER A 48 21.11 -32.12 3.45
N ALA A 49 21.62 -31.60 4.57
CA ALA A 49 22.16 -30.24 4.62
C ALA A 49 23.39 -30.14 3.69
N GLY A 50 23.40 -29.14 2.80
CA GLY A 50 24.38 -28.96 1.72
C GLY A 50 23.84 -29.34 0.34
N ASP A 51 22.87 -30.26 0.26
CA ASP A 51 22.36 -30.76 -1.02
C ASP A 51 21.53 -29.70 -1.77
N THR A 52 21.59 -29.72 -3.10
CA THR A 52 20.86 -28.79 -3.96
C THR A 52 19.64 -29.45 -4.57
N VAL A 53 18.47 -28.88 -4.29
CA VAL A 53 17.18 -29.44 -4.69
C VAL A 53 16.64 -28.66 -5.90
N PRO A 54 16.48 -29.31 -7.07
CA PRO A 54 15.82 -28.71 -8.22
C PRO A 54 14.30 -28.84 -8.09
N TYR A 55 13.57 -27.80 -8.51
CA TYR A 55 12.10 -27.81 -8.51
C TYR A 55 11.51 -26.95 -9.64
N ILE A 56 10.27 -27.28 -10.01
CA ILE A 56 9.42 -26.54 -10.96
C ILE A 56 8.11 -26.18 -10.25
N ILE A 57 7.57 -24.98 -10.51
CA ILE A 57 6.28 -24.54 -9.95
C ILE A 57 5.14 -24.86 -10.93
N CYS A 58 4.11 -25.53 -10.44
CA CYS A 58 3.07 -26.15 -11.26
C CYS A 58 1.65 -25.69 -10.88
N SER A 59 0.71 -25.79 -11.81
CA SER A 59 -0.74 -25.73 -11.56
C SER A 59 -1.36 -27.12 -11.71
N GLN A 60 -2.48 -27.35 -11.00
CA GLN A 60 -3.25 -28.59 -11.13
C GLN A 60 -4.33 -28.40 -12.20
N GLN A 61 -4.50 -29.39 -13.08
CA GLN A 61 -5.33 -29.26 -14.27
C GLN A 61 -6.84 -29.19 -13.97
N ASP A 62 -7.30 -29.95 -12.95
CA ASP A 62 -8.74 -30.08 -12.59
C ASP A 62 -9.19 -29.17 -11.44
N SER A 63 -8.70 -27.93 -11.35
CA SER A 63 -9.18 -27.01 -10.31
C SER A 63 -9.28 -25.55 -10.77
N ASP A 64 -10.50 -25.01 -10.77
CA ASP A 64 -10.79 -23.57 -10.89
C ASP A 64 -10.13 -22.72 -9.77
N ASN A 65 -9.54 -23.39 -8.78
CA ASN A 65 -8.88 -22.84 -7.61
C ASN A 65 -7.34 -23.04 -7.63
N ALA A 66 -6.73 -23.20 -8.81
CA ALA A 66 -5.29 -23.49 -8.97
C ALA A 66 -4.32 -22.50 -8.27
N HIS A 67 -4.77 -21.28 -7.98
CA HIS A 67 -3.99 -20.26 -7.25
C HIS A 67 -4.26 -20.20 -5.73
N SER A 68 -5.25 -20.95 -5.21
CA SER A 68 -5.58 -20.98 -3.76
C SER A 68 -4.55 -21.73 -2.91
N VAL A 69 -3.76 -22.60 -3.54
CA VAL A 69 -2.75 -23.44 -2.89
C VAL A 69 -1.38 -22.75 -2.92
N GLY A 70 -0.73 -22.65 -1.75
CA GLY A 70 0.55 -21.95 -1.57
C GLY A 70 1.66 -22.46 -2.49
N ILE A 71 2.48 -21.55 -3.02
CA ILE A 71 3.52 -21.81 -4.05
C ILE A 71 4.42 -23.02 -3.71
N ALA A 72 4.80 -23.18 -2.44
CA ALA A 72 5.66 -24.29 -2.03
C ALA A 72 4.97 -25.67 -2.12
N GLN A 73 3.66 -25.76 -1.88
CA GLN A 73 2.89 -26.99 -2.08
C GLN A 73 2.71 -27.31 -3.58
N ARG A 74 2.81 -26.30 -4.43
CA ARG A 74 2.79 -26.41 -5.91
C ARG A 74 4.15 -26.73 -6.53
N ALA A 75 5.20 -26.84 -5.73
CA ALA A 75 6.55 -27.19 -6.19
C ALA A 75 6.73 -28.71 -6.36
N ARG A 76 7.31 -29.14 -7.47
CA ARG A 76 7.56 -30.54 -7.86
C ARG A 76 9.01 -30.73 -8.32
N HIS A 77 9.59 -31.89 -8.09
CA HIS A 77 10.85 -32.28 -8.71
C HIS A 77 10.67 -32.44 -10.24
N PRO A 78 11.65 -32.11 -11.11
CA PRO A 78 11.51 -32.27 -12.56
C PRO A 78 11.19 -33.70 -13.00
N GLU A 79 11.62 -34.71 -12.24
CA GLU A 79 11.30 -36.11 -12.51
C GLU A 79 9.87 -36.52 -12.13
N GLU A 80 9.22 -35.81 -11.18
CA GLU A 80 7.78 -36.01 -10.90
C GLU A 80 6.96 -35.63 -12.15
N LEU A 81 7.31 -34.54 -12.84
CA LEU A 81 6.64 -34.10 -14.07
C LEU A 81 6.91 -35.03 -15.26
N LYS A 82 8.13 -35.56 -15.37
CA LYS A 82 8.47 -36.55 -16.42
C LYS A 82 7.73 -37.88 -16.23
N ARG A 83 7.27 -38.19 -15.02
CA ARG A 83 6.54 -39.42 -14.69
C ARG A 83 5.02 -39.27 -14.83
N ASP A 84 4.47 -38.17 -14.31
CA ASP A 84 3.02 -37.90 -14.26
C ASP A 84 2.66 -36.62 -15.06
N PRO A 85 2.81 -36.59 -16.40
CA PRO A 85 2.64 -35.36 -17.19
C PRO A 85 1.20 -34.82 -17.16
N ASP A 86 0.19 -35.70 -17.11
CA ASP A 86 -1.23 -35.33 -17.17
C ASP A 86 -1.77 -34.76 -15.85
N LYS A 87 -0.98 -34.77 -14.78
CA LYS A 87 -1.42 -34.36 -13.44
C LYS A 87 -1.04 -32.92 -13.06
N TRP A 88 0.05 -32.41 -13.64
CA TRP A 88 0.66 -31.13 -13.27
C TRP A 88 1.13 -30.38 -14.52
N MET A 89 0.56 -29.20 -14.76
CA MET A 89 1.03 -28.28 -15.80
C MET A 89 2.00 -27.27 -15.20
N ILE A 90 2.89 -26.68 -16.00
CA ILE A 90 3.80 -25.62 -15.54
C ILE A 90 3.00 -24.32 -15.32
N ASP A 91 3.17 -23.67 -14.17
CA ASP A 91 2.53 -22.38 -13.88
C ASP A 91 3.26 -21.24 -14.60
N ILE A 92 2.92 -21.03 -15.88
CA ILE A 92 3.53 -19.99 -16.72
C ILE A 92 3.39 -18.58 -16.10
N ASP A 93 2.28 -18.29 -15.42
CA ASP A 93 2.02 -16.99 -14.80
C ASP A 93 2.96 -16.73 -13.61
N TYR A 94 3.32 -17.77 -12.85
CA TYR A 94 4.38 -17.67 -11.82
C TYR A 94 5.73 -17.27 -12.43
N TYR A 95 6.16 -17.92 -13.53
CA TYR A 95 7.47 -17.59 -14.13
C TYR A 95 7.48 -16.18 -14.75
N LEU A 96 6.39 -15.79 -15.43
CA LEU A 96 6.25 -14.44 -15.96
C LEU A 96 6.28 -13.39 -14.82
N SER A 97 5.51 -13.59 -13.75
CA SER A 97 5.34 -12.58 -12.69
C SER A 97 6.40 -12.58 -11.58
N GLN A 98 7.01 -13.71 -11.25
CA GLN A 98 7.95 -13.84 -10.12
C GLN A 98 9.40 -14.14 -10.54
N GLN A 99 9.67 -14.44 -11.81
CA GLN A 99 11.04 -14.70 -12.29
C GLN A 99 11.45 -13.73 -13.39
N ILE A 100 10.61 -13.51 -14.41
CA ILE A 100 10.95 -12.68 -15.58
C ILE A 100 10.69 -11.20 -15.31
N HIS A 101 9.45 -10.85 -14.92
CA HIS A 101 9.08 -9.45 -14.66
C HIS A 101 10.02 -8.74 -13.68
N PRO A 102 10.43 -9.31 -12.53
CA PRO A 102 11.35 -8.64 -11.60
C PRO A 102 12.77 -8.41 -12.12
N VAL A 103 13.20 -9.16 -13.13
CA VAL A 103 14.51 -8.98 -13.79
C VAL A 103 14.39 -7.92 -14.87
N VAL A 104 13.34 -7.97 -15.69
CA VAL A 104 13.06 -6.98 -16.75
C VAL A 104 12.76 -5.59 -16.16
N SER A 105 11.90 -5.52 -15.13
CA SER A 105 11.58 -4.31 -14.35
C SER A 105 12.85 -3.58 -13.93
N ARG A 106 13.76 -4.30 -13.26
CA ARG A 106 15.05 -3.80 -12.78
C ARG A 106 15.98 -3.31 -13.91
N LEU A 107 16.07 -4.06 -15.02
CA LEU A 107 16.93 -3.70 -16.16
C LEU A 107 16.38 -2.50 -16.94
N CYS A 108 15.06 -2.31 -16.96
CA CYS A 108 14.40 -1.20 -17.65
C CYS A 108 14.14 0.01 -16.75
N ALA A 109 14.39 -0.04 -15.44
CA ALA A 109 14.02 1.01 -14.48
C ALA A 109 14.57 2.41 -14.81
N SER A 110 15.72 2.49 -15.51
CA SER A 110 16.32 3.77 -15.96
C SER A 110 15.90 4.20 -17.37
N ILE A 111 15.07 3.42 -18.07
CA ILE A 111 14.63 3.70 -19.44
C ILE A 111 13.34 4.54 -19.40
N GLN A 112 13.47 5.81 -19.80
CA GLN A 112 12.34 6.75 -19.89
C GLN A 112 11.20 6.19 -20.74
N GLY A 113 9.96 6.41 -20.28
CA GLY A 113 8.75 5.90 -20.94
C GLY A 113 8.41 4.43 -20.67
N THR A 114 9.24 3.71 -19.89
CA THR A 114 8.88 2.39 -19.35
C THR A 114 8.29 2.50 -17.95
N SER A 115 7.50 1.51 -17.54
CA SER A 115 6.99 1.39 -16.16
C SER A 115 6.73 -0.07 -15.82
N PRO A 116 6.77 -0.48 -14.53
CA PRO A 116 6.50 -1.87 -14.14
C PRO A 116 5.15 -2.39 -14.64
N ALA A 117 4.12 -1.53 -14.65
CA ALA A 117 2.79 -1.86 -15.18
C ALA A 117 2.79 -2.09 -16.71
N ARG A 118 3.50 -1.24 -17.47
CA ARG A 118 3.64 -1.39 -18.93
C ARG A 118 4.47 -2.63 -19.30
N LEU A 119 5.49 -2.94 -18.52
CA LEU A 119 6.30 -4.16 -18.69
C LEU A 119 5.50 -5.43 -18.35
N ALA A 120 4.60 -5.37 -17.36
CA ALA A 120 3.66 -6.45 -17.06
C ALA A 120 2.67 -6.69 -18.21
N GLU A 121 2.10 -5.62 -18.78
CA GLU A 121 1.24 -5.69 -19.96
C GLU A 121 1.95 -6.35 -21.16
N CYS A 122 3.20 -5.95 -21.45
CA CYS A 122 4.04 -6.59 -22.48
C CYS A 122 4.30 -8.10 -22.25
N LEU A 123 4.26 -8.56 -21.00
CA LEU A 123 4.39 -9.98 -20.63
C LEU A 123 3.04 -10.72 -20.64
N GLY A 124 1.94 -10.04 -20.94
CA GLY A 124 0.59 -10.61 -20.86
C GLY A 124 0.17 -10.88 -19.41
N LEU A 125 0.53 -9.98 -18.49
CA LEU A 125 0.13 -9.96 -17.09
C LEU A 125 -0.82 -8.78 -16.84
N ASP A 126 -1.67 -8.91 -15.82
CA ASP A 126 -2.61 -7.87 -15.39
C ASP A 126 -1.89 -6.65 -14.80
N SER A 127 -1.83 -5.56 -15.57
CA SER A 127 -1.08 -4.35 -15.25
C SER A 127 -1.51 -3.67 -13.94
N ALA A 128 -2.77 -3.87 -13.49
CA ALA A 128 -3.26 -3.33 -12.22
C ALA A 128 -2.48 -3.91 -11.01
N LYS A 129 -2.04 -5.17 -11.10
CA LYS A 129 -1.26 -5.85 -10.05
C LYS A 129 0.20 -5.38 -9.97
N PHE A 130 0.70 -4.73 -11.02
CA PHE A 130 2.07 -4.23 -11.14
C PHE A 130 2.11 -2.69 -11.27
N GLN A 131 1.02 -2.01 -10.94
CA GLN A 131 1.11 -0.58 -10.62
C GLN A 131 2.13 -0.40 -9.48
N PRO A 132 2.99 0.62 -9.56
CA PRO A 132 3.93 0.89 -8.49
C PRO A 132 3.15 1.21 -7.20
N ARG A 133 3.17 0.27 -6.25
CA ARG A 133 3.09 0.66 -4.84
C ARG A 133 4.27 1.59 -4.62
N LEU A 134 4.05 2.73 -3.97
CA LEU A 134 5.04 3.81 -3.82
C LEU A 134 6.18 3.47 -2.84
N THR A 135 6.81 2.30 -3.01
CA THR A 135 8.22 2.12 -2.66
C THR A 135 9.04 2.75 -3.77
N GLU A 136 9.15 4.08 -3.76
CA GLU A 136 10.14 4.79 -4.56
C GLU A 136 11.52 4.25 -4.17
N SER A 137 12.10 3.44 -5.05
CA SER A 137 13.52 3.14 -5.03
C SER A 137 14.31 4.40 -5.38
N SER A 138 15.50 4.51 -4.81
CA SER A 138 16.32 5.72 -4.77
C SER A 138 16.58 6.39 -6.14
N ASN A 139 16.55 7.73 -6.09
CA ASN A 139 17.11 8.73 -7.02
C ASN A 139 16.18 9.31 -8.09
N GLN A 140 15.92 10.63 -7.94
CA GLN A 140 15.20 11.54 -8.85
C GLN A 140 13.68 11.23 -8.90
N ASP A 141 12.77 12.13 -8.50
CA ASP A 141 12.85 13.59 -8.51
C ASP A 141 12.49 14.30 -7.19
N THR A 142 13.22 15.37 -6.91
CA THR A 142 12.88 16.40 -5.89
C THR A 142 11.55 17.10 -6.16
N SER A 143 10.95 16.88 -7.34
CA SER A 143 9.70 17.51 -7.79
C SER A 143 8.45 17.05 -7.04
N MET A 144 8.45 15.87 -6.40
CA MET A 144 7.30 15.41 -5.59
C MET A 144 7.31 15.97 -4.15
N MET A 145 8.39 16.67 -3.75
CA MET A 145 8.57 17.14 -2.37
C MET A 145 7.81 18.44 -2.04
N LEU A 146 7.26 19.12 -3.06
CA LEU A 146 6.49 20.36 -2.92
C LEU A 146 4.98 20.07 -2.97
N LEU A 147 4.46 19.43 -1.92
CA LEU A 147 3.01 19.28 -1.69
C LEU A 147 2.26 20.62 -1.78
N SER A 148 2.93 21.75 -1.54
CA SER A 148 2.39 23.11 -1.65
C SER A 148 2.20 23.64 -3.08
N VAL A 149 2.77 22.98 -4.11
CA VAL A 149 2.74 23.43 -5.52
C VAL A 149 1.74 22.62 -6.36
N ILE A 150 1.23 21.51 -5.84
CA ILE A 150 0.17 20.72 -6.49
C ILE A 150 -1.19 21.39 -6.18
N ASP A 151 -1.82 21.95 -7.22
CA ASP A 151 -3.14 22.62 -7.14
C ASP A 151 -4.33 21.62 -7.04
N ASP A 152 -4.14 20.41 -7.56
CA ASP A 152 -5.10 19.31 -7.49
C ASP A 152 -4.99 18.59 -6.13
N GLU A 153 -6.08 18.60 -5.37
CA GLU A 153 -6.14 17.98 -4.04
C GLU A 153 -6.16 16.45 -4.11
N ASP A 154 -6.73 15.87 -5.18
CA ASP A 154 -6.82 14.41 -5.36
C ASP A 154 -5.45 13.83 -5.69
N GLU A 155 -4.59 14.59 -6.37
CA GLU A 155 -3.17 14.26 -6.54
C GLU A 155 -2.36 14.51 -5.27
N ARG A 156 -2.55 15.67 -4.62
CA ARG A 156 -1.82 16.07 -3.41
C ARG A 156 -2.02 15.10 -2.25
N TYR A 157 -3.21 14.52 -2.12
CA TYR A 157 -3.57 13.55 -1.09
C TYR A 157 -3.74 12.12 -1.62
N ARG A 158 -3.23 11.84 -2.82
CA ARG A 158 -3.21 10.49 -3.41
C ARG A 158 -2.57 9.49 -2.44
N GLY A 159 -3.28 8.39 -2.18
CA GLY A 159 -2.83 7.34 -1.26
C GLY A 159 -3.00 7.66 0.23
N CYS A 160 -3.66 8.76 0.60
CA CYS A 160 -4.15 8.95 1.96
C CYS A 160 -5.41 8.13 2.24
N GLU A 161 -5.52 7.61 3.46
CA GLU A 161 -6.70 6.92 3.96
C GLU A 161 -7.79 7.92 4.36
N PRO A 162 -9.08 7.68 4.01
CA PRO A 162 -10.18 8.55 4.37
C PRO A 162 -10.39 8.63 5.90
N LEU A 163 -10.80 9.80 6.39
CA LEU A 163 -11.19 9.97 7.78
C LEU A 163 -12.48 9.18 8.05
N ARG A 164 -12.42 8.07 8.78
CA ARG A 164 -13.59 7.23 9.07
C ARG A 164 -14.22 7.59 10.40
N LEU A 165 -15.54 7.78 10.41
CA LEU A 165 -16.32 8.02 11.63
C LEU A 165 -17.21 6.82 11.95
N SER A 166 -17.29 6.47 13.24
CA SER A 166 -18.22 5.49 13.79
C SER A 166 -19.38 6.21 14.46
N CYS A 167 -20.60 5.82 14.08
CA CYS A 167 -21.84 6.37 14.63
C CYS A 167 -22.04 5.96 16.10
N PRO A 168 -22.39 6.88 17.02
CA PRO A 168 -22.71 6.52 18.41
C PRO A 168 -23.91 5.59 18.54
N SER A 169 -24.91 5.71 17.67
CA SER A 169 -26.19 5.03 17.80
C SER A 169 -26.21 3.63 17.16
N CYS A 170 -25.66 3.49 15.95
CA CYS A 170 -25.67 2.21 15.22
C CYS A 170 -24.30 1.50 15.16
N SER A 171 -23.25 2.07 15.76
CA SER A 171 -21.83 1.64 15.66
C SER A 171 -21.23 1.61 14.23
N GLY A 172 -22.06 1.70 13.19
CA GLY A 172 -21.65 1.64 11.80
C GLY A 172 -20.64 2.73 11.42
N THR A 173 -19.66 2.35 10.59
CA THR A 173 -18.60 3.24 10.10
C THR A 173 -18.89 3.77 8.69
N PHE A 174 -18.52 5.02 8.46
CA PHE A 174 -18.62 5.70 7.16
C PHE A 174 -17.45 6.67 6.97
N ASP A 175 -17.13 6.99 5.72
CA ASP A 175 -16.10 7.97 5.39
C ASP A 175 -16.66 9.39 5.58
N CYS A 176 -15.91 10.23 6.29
CA CYS A 176 -16.26 11.63 6.50
C CYS A 176 -15.87 12.43 5.25
N PRO A 177 -16.82 13.02 4.53
CA PRO A 177 -16.49 13.82 3.35
C PRO A 177 -15.75 15.10 3.79
N PRO A 178 -14.87 15.68 2.95
CA PRO A 178 -14.31 17.00 3.22
C PRO A 178 -15.40 18.06 3.41
N VAL A 179 -15.12 19.11 4.20
CA VAL A 179 -16.05 20.23 4.42
C VAL A 179 -16.43 20.95 3.12
N SER A 180 -15.57 20.91 2.08
CA SER A 180 -15.88 21.37 0.72
C SER A 180 -17.16 20.75 0.13
N SER A 181 -17.55 19.54 0.56
CA SER A 181 -18.80 18.88 0.12
C SER A 181 -20.09 19.65 0.44
N LEU A 182 -20.04 20.64 1.35
CA LEU A 182 -21.14 21.59 1.58
C LEU A 182 -21.47 22.41 0.32
N ILE A 183 -20.49 22.62 -0.58
CA ILE A 183 -20.64 23.39 -1.82
C ILE A 183 -21.51 22.62 -2.82
N THR A 184 -21.22 21.33 -3.01
CA THR A 184 -21.86 20.48 -4.03
C THR A 184 -23.37 20.36 -3.85
N SER A 185 -23.86 20.42 -2.61
CA SER A 185 -25.28 20.34 -2.26
C SER A 185 -26.00 21.70 -2.17
N ALA A 186 -25.32 22.81 -2.46
CA ALA A 186 -25.93 24.13 -2.66
C ALA A 186 -26.25 24.41 -4.15
N SER A 187 -25.62 23.68 -5.07
CA SER A 187 -25.74 23.88 -6.53
C SER A 187 -26.85 23.06 -7.20
N ALA A 188 -27.48 22.13 -6.48
CA ALA A 188 -28.43 21.14 -7.01
C ALA A 188 -29.85 21.71 -7.29
N THR A 189 -29.93 22.90 -7.91
CA THR A 189 -31.20 23.59 -8.24
C THR A 189 -31.39 23.75 -9.76
N SER A 190 -30.66 22.99 -10.58
CA SER A 190 -30.82 22.96 -12.04
C SER A 190 -30.96 21.54 -12.58
N VAL A 191 -32.22 21.15 -12.78
CA VAL A 191 -32.79 20.20 -13.78
C VAL A 191 -31.85 19.17 -14.44
N SER A 192 -32.25 17.89 -14.28
CA SER A 192 -31.84 16.62 -14.93
C SER A 192 -31.15 15.64 -13.96
N ASP A 193 -31.56 14.38 -13.80
CA ASP A 193 -32.83 13.73 -14.20
C ASP A 193 -33.14 12.52 -13.26
N PRO A 194 -34.39 12.03 -13.16
CA PRO A 194 -34.79 11.17 -12.04
C PRO A 194 -34.57 9.68 -12.31
N ILE A 195 -33.34 9.19 -12.07
CA ILE A 195 -33.06 7.74 -11.96
C ILE A 195 -32.36 7.45 -10.62
N GLU A 196 -33.01 6.59 -9.82
CA GLU A 196 -32.58 6.04 -8.52
C GLU A 196 -32.35 7.04 -7.37
N GLY A 197 -33.38 7.22 -6.56
CA GLY A 197 -33.37 8.11 -5.40
C GLY A 197 -32.43 7.67 -4.27
N LYS A 198 -31.42 8.50 -3.99
CA LYS A 198 -30.70 8.60 -2.71
C LYS A 198 -30.32 10.06 -2.41
N ASP A 199 -31.35 10.83 -2.05
CA ASP A 199 -31.30 12.00 -1.16
C ASP A 199 -30.12 12.99 -1.26
N ALA A 200 -30.42 14.15 -1.87
CA ALA A 200 -29.68 15.41 -1.67
C ALA A 200 -29.68 15.90 -0.19
N THR A 201 -30.41 15.21 0.69
CA THR A 201 -30.54 15.42 2.14
C THR A 201 -29.36 14.87 2.97
N ALA A 202 -28.48 14.04 2.39
CA ALA A 202 -27.55 13.19 3.13
C ALA A 202 -26.15 13.78 3.45
N ASN A 203 -25.90 15.10 3.29
CA ASN A 203 -24.60 15.66 3.66
C ASN A 203 -24.38 15.60 5.19
N PHE A 204 -23.34 14.88 5.62
CA PHE A 204 -22.94 14.69 7.02
C PHE A 204 -22.83 16.00 7.80
N TRP A 205 -22.20 17.03 7.22
CA TRP A 205 -21.87 18.28 7.90
C TRP A 205 -23.11 19.11 8.25
N ARG A 206 -24.14 19.13 7.39
CA ARG A 206 -25.39 19.88 7.64
C ARG A 206 -26.13 19.39 8.88
N HIS A 207 -26.07 18.08 9.16
CA HIS A 207 -26.83 17.44 10.24
C HIS A 207 -25.97 16.99 11.42
N MET A 208 -24.65 16.88 11.24
CA MET A 208 -23.70 16.22 12.15
C MET A 208 -24.19 14.84 12.61
N ARG A 209 -24.69 14.03 11.66
CA ARG A 209 -25.37 12.75 11.90
C ARG A 209 -24.91 11.68 10.93
N CYS A 210 -24.97 10.42 11.37
CA CYS A 210 -24.65 9.27 10.53
C CYS A 210 -25.61 9.19 9.32
N PRO A 211 -25.12 9.08 8.08
CA PRO A 211 -25.97 9.00 6.88
C PRO A 211 -26.79 7.69 6.79
N ARG A 212 -26.57 6.73 7.70
CA ARG A 212 -27.33 5.46 7.78
C ARG A 212 -28.38 5.44 8.90
N CYS A 213 -28.49 6.49 9.72
CA CYS A 213 -29.47 6.57 10.80
C CYS A 213 -30.59 7.54 10.41
N LEU A 214 -31.77 6.97 10.10
CA LEU A 214 -32.96 7.74 9.70
C LEU A 214 -33.74 8.31 10.90
N ASP A 215 -33.62 7.69 12.08
CA ASP A 215 -34.41 8.07 13.26
C ASP A 215 -33.90 9.35 13.93
N ASN A 216 -34.81 10.30 14.08
CA ASN A 216 -34.53 11.68 14.47
C ASN A 216 -34.26 11.92 15.97
N THR A 217 -33.73 10.94 16.71
CA THR A 217 -33.41 11.12 18.14
C THR A 217 -32.26 12.12 18.33
N VAL A 218 -32.27 12.86 19.45
CA VAL A 218 -31.26 13.90 19.74
C VAL A 218 -29.87 13.30 19.99
N GLU A 219 -29.83 12.08 20.52
CA GLU A 219 -28.62 11.31 20.87
C GLU A 219 -27.81 10.82 19.65
N SER A 220 -28.31 11.02 18.43
CA SER A 220 -27.63 10.64 17.17
C SER A 220 -26.61 11.66 16.65
N LYS A 221 -26.54 12.87 17.24
CA LYS A 221 -25.63 13.93 16.78
C LYS A 221 -24.20 13.72 17.27
N PHE A 222 -23.23 13.93 16.38
CA PHE A 222 -21.80 13.96 16.72
C PHE A 222 -21.47 15.22 17.52
N SER A 223 -21.01 15.05 18.76
CA SER A 223 -20.47 16.16 19.57
C SER A 223 -19.05 16.57 19.10
N PRO A 224 -18.59 17.80 19.41
CA PRO A 224 -17.24 18.26 19.04
C PRO A 224 -16.16 17.33 19.60
N SER A 225 -16.33 16.88 20.84
CA SER A 225 -15.41 15.97 21.54
C SER A 225 -15.37 14.59 20.89
N MET A 226 -16.49 14.07 20.37
CA MET A 226 -16.52 12.79 19.66
C MET A 226 -15.75 12.86 18.34
N LEU A 227 -15.97 13.91 17.55
CA LEU A 227 -15.26 14.12 16.28
C LEU A 227 -13.74 14.20 16.51
N ALA A 228 -13.31 15.01 17.50
CA ALA A 228 -11.91 15.14 17.86
C ALA A 228 -11.29 13.84 18.38
N ASN A 229 -11.98 13.12 19.27
CA ASN A 229 -11.49 11.84 19.79
C ASN A 229 -11.36 10.77 18.71
N GLN A 230 -12.30 10.70 17.76
CA GLN A 230 -12.22 9.75 16.64
C GLN A 230 -11.12 10.12 15.62
N MET A 231 -10.94 11.41 15.34
CA MET A 231 -9.84 11.90 14.50
C MET A 231 -8.47 11.64 15.16
N LYS A 232 -8.32 11.99 16.43
CA LYS A 232 -7.09 11.75 17.21
C LYS A 232 -6.71 10.27 17.22
N ARG A 233 -7.66 9.38 17.53
CA ARG A 233 -7.41 7.92 17.52
C ARG A 233 -6.89 7.42 16.17
N GLN A 234 -7.35 7.99 15.05
CA GLN A 234 -6.83 7.64 13.72
C GLN A 234 -5.44 8.22 13.49
N ALA A 235 -5.18 9.47 13.86
CA ALA A 235 -3.85 10.06 13.80
C ALA A 235 -2.82 9.27 14.63
N ASP A 236 -3.18 8.89 15.86
CA ASP A 236 -2.36 8.04 16.74
C ASP A 236 -2.09 6.65 16.13
N ASN A 237 -3.03 6.08 15.37
CA ASN A 237 -2.82 4.83 14.63
C ASN A 237 -1.79 4.97 13.49
N PHE A 238 -1.82 6.07 12.73
CA PHE A 238 -0.81 6.33 11.68
C PHE A 238 0.56 6.66 12.27
N ILE A 239 0.61 7.38 13.40
CA ILE A 239 1.83 7.60 14.16
C ILE A 239 2.39 6.26 14.67
N SER A 240 1.53 5.37 15.19
CA SER A 240 1.93 4.01 15.57
C SER A 240 2.45 3.21 14.36
N LEU A 241 1.79 3.29 13.21
CA LEU A 241 2.23 2.62 11.97
C LEU A 241 3.63 3.08 11.54
N TYR A 242 3.88 4.39 11.57
CA TYR A 242 5.19 4.97 11.32
C TYR A 242 6.26 4.46 12.31
N TYR A 243 5.97 4.52 13.62
CA TYR A 243 6.91 4.10 14.66
C TYR A 243 7.11 2.58 14.78
N LYS A 244 6.22 1.76 14.21
CA LYS A 244 6.50 0.32 14.00
C LYS A 244 7.72 0.09 13.12
N GLY A 245 8.10 1.05 12.26
CA GLY A 245 9.40 1.03 11.57
C GLY A 245 9.59 -0.16 10.62
N LEU A 246 8.52 -0.67 9.99
CA LEU A 246 8.64 -1.76 9.03
C LEU A 246 9.51 -1.33 7.83
N GLN A 247 10.55 -2.10 7.57
CA GLN A 247 11.45 -1.96 6.44
C GLN A 247 11.34 -3.19 5.55
N MET A 248 11.46 -3.01 4.22
CA MET A 248 11.50 -4.09 3.24
C MET A 248 12.67 -3.85 2.28
N CYS A 249 13.32 -4.91 1.83
CA CYS A 249 14.31 -4.85 0.77
C CYS A 249 13.67 -4.39 -0.55
N ASP A 250 14.24 -3.38 -1.19
CA ASP A 250 13.83 -2.86 -2.51
C ASP A 250 14.02 -3.86 -3.66
N ASP A 251 14.99 -4.78 -3.58
CA ASP A 251 15.14 -5.85 -4.56
C ASP A 251 13.90 -6.76 -4.58
N GLU A 252 13.16 -6.68 -5.69
CA GLU A 252 11.93 -7.43 -5.96
C GLU A 252 12.08 -8.96 -5.85
N GLY A 253 13.29 -9.49 -6.04
CA GLY A 253 13.61 -10.90 -5.87
C GLY A 253 13.93 -11.28 -4.41
N CYS A 254 14.21 -10.30 -3.55
CA CYS A 254 14.54 -10.50 -2.15
C CYS A 254 13.30 -10.39 -1.23
N LYS A 255 12.55 -9.28 -1.31
CA LYS A 255 11.34 -8.99 -0.48
C LYS A 255 11.51 -9.17 1.05
N TYR A 256 12.75 -9.27 1.54
CA TYR A 256 13.04 -9.46 2.96
C TYR A 256 12.50 -8.30 3.78
N SER A 257 11.74 -8.59 4.83
CA SER A 257 11.06 -7.59 5.66
C SER A 257 11.48 -7.70 7.13
N THR A 258 11.64 -6.57 7.81
CA THR A 258 12.09 -6.50 9.21
C THR A 258 11.60 -5.24 9.92
N HIS A 259 11.49 -5.29 11.24
CA HIS A 259 11.34 -4.12 12.12
C HIS A 259 12.66 -3.70 12.79
N SER A 260 13.70 -4.52 12.64
CA SER A 260 15.03 -4.32 13.25
C SER A 260 15.98 -3.65 12.27
N VAL A 261 16.58 -2.53 12.70
CA VAL A 261 17.58 -1.78 11.93
C VAL A 261 18.86 -2.60 11.77
N ASN A 262 19.37 -2.75 10.55
CA ASN A 262 20.64 -3.43 10.30
C ASN A 262 21.83 -2.47 10.45
N LEU A 263 22.60 -2.59 11.54
CA LEU A 263 23.77 -1.74 11.80
C LEU A 263 24.99 -2.01 10.89
N ARG A 264 24.92 -2.97 9.96
CA ARG A 264 25.98 -3.21 8.97
C ARG A 264 26.09 -2.01 8.02
N VAL A 265 27.33 -1.55 7.81
CA VAL A 265 27.70 -0.52 6.83
C VAL A 265 28.61 -1.17 5.79
N MET A 266 28.35 -0.93 4.51
CA MET A 266 29.13 -1.48 3.38
C MET A 266 29.39 -0.37 2.37
N GLY A 267 30.66 0.03 2.19
CA GLY A 267 31.02 1.19 1.36
C GLY A 267 30.24 2.44 1.75
N ASP A 268 29.74 3.16 0.74
CA ASP A 268 28.95 4.39 0.90
C ASP A 268 27.45 4.14 1.21
N SER A 269 27.08 2.94 1.68
CA SER A 269 25.70 2.64 2.06
C SER A 269 25.32 3.36 3.35
N GLU A 270 24.16 4.01 3.36
CA GLU A 270 23.59 4.63 4.56
C GLU A 270 23.42 3.62 5.70
N ARG A 271 23.72 4.05 6.93
CA ARG A 271 23.59 3.22 8.13
C ARG A 271 22.14 2.76 8.30
N GLY A 272 21.93 1.47 8.57
CA GLY A 272 20.59 0.90 8.68
C GLY A 272 20.04 0.28 7.39
N THR A 273 20.59 0.64 6.22
CA THR A 273 19.97 0.31 4.92
C THR A 273 20.47 -0.99 4.28
N VAL A 274 21.57 -1.59 4.71
CA VAL A 274 22.10 -2.80 4.05
C VAL A 274 21.14 -3.99 4.24
N CYS A 275 20.76 -4.69 3.17
CA CYS A 275 19.91 -5.89 3.29
C CYS A 275 20.62 -7.00 4.09
N PRO A 276 19.97 -7.63 5.09
CA PRO A 276 20.57 -8.73 5.86
C PRO A 276 20.97 -9.96 5.04
N ASN A 277 20.41 -10.13 3.84
CA ASN A 277 20.77 -11.20 2.91
C ASN A 277 22.10 -10.95 2.16
N TYR A 278 22.72 -9.76 2.28
CA TYR A 278 24.03 -9.46 1.71
C TYR A 278 25.09 -10.49 2.15
N PRO A 279 25.92 -11.05 1.23
CA PRO A 279 26.13 -10.63 -0.16
C PRO A 279 25.20 -11.26 -1.21
N ARG A 280 24.23 -12.09 -0.82
CA ARG A 280 23.27 -12.71 -1.76
C ARG A 280 22.17 -11.75 -2.24
N CYS A 281 22.10 -10.56 -1.66
CA CYS A 281 21.25 -9.46 -2.11
C CYS A 281 22.01 -8.15 -1.92
N ASN A 282 22.01 -7.30 -2.96
CA ASN A 282 22.62 -5.96 -2.94
C ASN A 282 21.58 -4.84 -2.80
N GLY A 283 20.30 -5.19 -2.60
CA GLY A 283 19.24 -4.25 -2.32
C GLY A 283 19.35 -3.58 -0.94
N ARG A 284 18.58 -2.53 -0.75
CA ARG A 284 18.51 -1.71 0.46
C ARG A 284 17.18 -1.91 1.19
N LEU A 285 17.24 -1.89 2.52
CA LEU A 285 16.07 -1.81 3.39
C LEU A 285 15.46 -0.41 3.30
N VAL A 286 14.25 -0.32 2.74
CA VAL A 286 13.46 0.91 2.60
C VAL A 286 12.26 0.85 3.54
N ARG A 287 12.01 1.95 4.27
CA ARG A 287 10.87 2.08 5.17
C ARG A 287 9.56 2.04 4.38
N GLN A 288 8.63 1.17 4.78
CA GLN A 288 7.36 0.96 4.07
C GLN A 288 6.32 2.05 4.31
N TYR A 289 6.49 2.86 5.36
CA TYR A 289 5.66 4.03 5.65
C TYR A 289 6.61 5.15 6.10
N LYS A 290 6.83 6.11 5.20
CA LYS A 290 7.85 7.16 5.36
C LYS A 290 7.32 8.31 6.22
N GLU A 291 8.25 9.18 6.61
CA GLU A 291 7.99 10.45 7.31
C GLU A 291 7.05 11.35 6.49
N SER A 292 7.26 11.38 5.17
CA SER A 292 6.44 12.09 4.18
C SER A 292 5.02 11.55 4.11
N ASP A 293 4.83 10.22 4.16
CA ASP A 293 3.51 9.59 4.10
C ASP A 293 2.68 9.92 5.34
N LEU A 294 3.30 9.88 6.53
CA LEU A 294 2.68 10.30 7.78
C LEU A 294 2.29 11.79 7.73
N TYR A 295 3.20 12.66 7.29
CA TYR A 295 2.91 14.09 7.19
C TYR A 295 1.79 14.40 6.18
N ARG A 296 1.78 13.71 5.03
CA ARG A 296 0.70 13.81 4.02
C ARG A 296 -0.64 13.37 4.60
N GLN A 297 -0.68 12.26 5.35
CA GLN A 297 -1.89 11.76 6.03
C GLN A 297 -2.42 12.72 7.11
N LEU A 298 -1.55 13.26 7.96
CA LEU A 298 -1.94 14.24 8.98
C LEU A 298 -2.44 15.55 8.34
N SER A 299 -1.79 15.97 7.24
CA SER A 299 -2.19 17.14 6.45
C SER A 299 -3.53 16.92 5.71
N TYR A 300 -3.81 15.69 5.25
CA TYR A 300 -5.10 15.31 4.69
C TYR A 300 -6.22 15.42 5.73
N PHE A 301 -5.99 14.95 6.96
CA PHE A 301 -6.97 15.11 8.05
C PHE A 301 -7.20 16.58 8.44
N CYS A 302 -6.20 17.46 8.31
CA CYS A 302 -6.42 18.91 8.39
C CYS A 302 -7.31 19.40 7.23
N TYR A 303 -7.01 19.01 5.99
CA TYR A 303 -7.73 19.42 4.77
C TYR A 303 -9.21 19.00 4.79
N VAL A 304 -9.54 17.80 5.28
CA VAL A 304 -10.94 17.34 5.45
C VAL A 304 -11.78 18.33 6.27
N LEU A 305 -11.14 19.09 7.16
CA LEU A 305 -11.78 20.09 8.04
C LEU A 305 -11.50 21.56 7.64
N ASP A 306 -10.74 21.82 6.57
CA ASP A 306 -10.26 23.16 6.21
C ASP A 306 -11.22 23.90 5.26
N ALA A 307 -12.09 24.72 5.85
CA ALA A 307 -12.97 25.61 5.10
C ALA A 307 -12.26 26.84 4.50
N THR A 308 -11.08 27.23 4.99
CA THR A 308 -10.37 28.43 4.52
C THR A 308 -9.92 28.24 3.08
N ARG A 309 -9.28 27.11 2.83
CA ARG A 309 -8.82 26.70 1.49
C ARG A 309 -9.96 26.40 0.53
N CYS A 310 -11.16 26.10 1.05
CA CYS A 310 -12.39 26.02 0.25
C CYS A 310 -12.87 27.42 -0.18
N LEU A 311 -12.89 28.39 0.75
CA LEU A 311 -13.33 29.76 0.50
C LEU A 311 -12.50 30.49 -0.55
N GLU A 312 -11.20 30.20 -0.62
CA GLU A 312 -10.28 30.76 -1.62
C GLU A 312 -10.60 30.29 -3.06
N LYS A 313 -11.13 29.07 -3.22
CA LYS A 313 -11.51 28.50 -4.53
C LYS A 313 -12.98 28.77 -4.92
N LEU A 314 -13.75 29.52 -4.11
CA LEU A 314 -15.18 29.77 -4.32
C LEU A 314 -15.48 31.13 -4.97
N ASP A 315 -16.33 31.09 -6.01
CA ASP A 315 -16.95 32.29 -6.58
C ASP A 315 -17.74 33.10 -5.54
N GLN A 316 -17.78 34.43 -5.73
CA GLN A 316 -18.49 35.40 -4.88
C GLN A 316 -19.94 35.00 -4.56
N LYS A 317 -20.63 34.33 -5.50
CA LYS A 317 -22.03 33.86 -5.36
C LYS A 317 -22.16 32.65 -4.44
N ALA A 318 -21.22 31.71 -4.47
CA ALA A 318 -21.23 30.49 -3.67
C ALA A 318 -20.62 30.70 -2.28
N ARG A 319 -19.77 31.72 -2.13
CA ARG A 319 -19.09 32.06 -0.88
C ARG A 319 -20.04 32.39 0.28
N LEU A 320 -21.00 33.31 0.09
CA LEU A 320 -21.92 33.73 1.14
C LEU A 320 -22.82 32.59 1.69
N PRO A 321 -23.41 31.70 0.85
CA PRO A 321 -24.09 30.50 1.33
C PRO A 321 -23.16 29.57 2.14
N PHE A 322 -21.96 29.28 1.63
CA PHE A 322 -21.00 28.41 2.30
C PHE A 322 -20.53 28.98 3.64
N GLU A 323 -20.25 30.28 3.75
CA GLU A 323 -19.88 30.93 5.01
C GLU A 323 -20.99 30.79 6.07
N ARG A 324 -22.27 30.91 5.67
CA ARG A 324 -23.41 30.71 6.58
C ARG A 324 -23.54 29.27 7.07
N GLU A 325 -23.44 28.29 6.18
CA GLU A 325 -23.47 26.87 6.57
C GLU A 325 -22.24 26.51 7.43
N PHE A 326 -21.05 26.98 7.04
CA PHE A 326 -19.82 26.71 7.78
C PHE A 326 -19.82 27.34 9.17
N VAL A 327 -20.41 28.51 9.40
CA VAL A 327 -20.53 29.08 10.77
C VAL A 327 -21.30 28.15 11.72
N ALA A 328 -22.34 27.46 11.23
CA ALA A 328 -23.09 26.49 12.04
C ALA A 328 -22.29 25.22 12.38
N VAL A 329 -21.45 24.76 11.45
CA VAL A 329 -20.65 23.53 11.61
C VAL A 329 -19.30 23.79 12.30
N GLY A 330 -18.74 24.99 12.11
CA GLY A 330 -17.38 25.37 12.49
C GLY A 330 -17.12 25.31 14.00
N GLN A 331 -18.12 25.62 14.84
CA GLN A 331 -18.01 25.43 16.29
C GLN A 331 -17.78 23.95 16.66
N THR A 332 -18.40 23.02 15.93
CA THR A 332 -18.27 21.58 16.16
C THR A 332 -16.94 21.03 15.62
N ILE A 333 -16.48 21.55 14.49
CA ILE A 333 -15.21 21.15 13.86
C ILE A 333 -13.99 21.69 14.61
N LYS A 334 -14.06 22.90 15.18
CA LYS A 334 -12.91 23.64 15.75
C LYS A 334 -12.05 22.81 16.68
N LEU A 335 -12.65 21.99 17.56
CA LEU A 335 -11.91 21.16 18.52
C LEU A 335 -11.12 20.05 17.81
N ALA A 336 -11.71 19.40 16.79
CA ALA A 336 -11.05 18.39 15.99
C ALA A 336 -9.92 19.00 15.13
N LEU A 337 -10.18 20.12 14.47
CA LEU A 337 -9.20 20.84 13.63
C LEU A 337 -7.97 21.27 14.46
N LEU A 338 -8.17 21.82 15.66
CA LEU A 338 -7.08 22.22 16.54
C LEU A 338 -6.25 21.02 17.03
N GLU A 339 -6.87 19.90 17.39
CA GLU A 339 -6.12 18.72 17.84
C GLU A 339 -5.34 18.08 16.68
N ILE A 340 -5.87 18.00 15.44
CA ILE A 340 -5.09 17.48 14.31
C ILE A 340 -3.98 18.43 13.86
N GLN A 341 -4.22 19.75 13.84
CA GLN A 341 -3.16 20.74 13.58
C GLN A 341 -2.03 20.60 14.60
N LYS A 342 -2.35 20.55 15.89
CA LYS A 342 -1.38 20.32 16.97
C LYS A 342 -0.62 18.99 16.84
N ILE A 343 -1.23 17.94 16.29
CA ILE A 343 -0.55 16.67 16.02
C ILE A 343 0.37 16.78 14.79
N ARG A 344 -0.13 17.36 13.68
CA ARG A 344 0.63 17.62 12.44
C ARG A 344 1.84 18.50 12.71
N ASP A 345 1.69 19.57 13.48
CA ASP A 345 2.72 20.59 13.72
C ASP A 345 3.80 20.09 14.69
N ARG A 346 3.60 18.95 15.35
CA ARG A 346 4.66 18.20 16.05
C ARG A 346 5.48 17.30 15.13
N CYS A 347 5.07 17.10 13.88
CA CYS A 347 5.82 16.34 12.90
C CYS A 347 6.98 17.18 12.34
N ALA A 348 8.21 16.79 12.63
CA ALA A 348 9.42 17.52 12.19
C ALA A 348 9.50 17.67 10.66
N PHE A 349 8.89 16.77 9.88
CA PHE A 349 8.86 16.82 8.42
C PHE A 349 8.16 18.09 7.87
N GLY A 350 7.27 18.71 8.66
CA GLY A 350 6.60 19.96 8.28
C GLY A 350 7.42 21.23 8.50
N TRP A 351 8.65 21.14 9.03
CA TRP A 351 9.45 22.29 9.43
C TRP A 351 10.79 22.33 8.70
N VAL A 352 11.13 23.51 8.18
CA VAL A 352 12.44 23.79 7.55
C VAL A 352 13.13 24.91 8.32
N GLN A 353 14.25 24.61 8.95
CA GLN A 353 15.09 25.62 9.60
C GLN A 353 15.97 26.28 8.54
N LEU A 354 15.53 27.43 8.01
CA LEU A 354 16.21 28.12 6.89
C LEU A 354 17.70 28.43 7.16
N LYS A 355 18.06 28.70 8.42
CA LYS A 355 19.46 28.88 8.89
C LYS A 355 20.37 27.65 8.69
N ASP A 356 19.79 26.45 8.55
CA ASP A 356 20.55 25.21 8.33
C ASP A 356 20.77 24.97 6.81
N LEU A 357 20.11 25.76 5.95
CA LEU A 357 20.21 25.73 4.49
C LEU A 357 20.95 26.95 3.91
N ALA A 358 20.87 28.10 4.58
CA ALA A 358 21.53 29.34 4.17
C ALA A 358 22.74 29.62 5.06
N VAL A 359 23.93 29.67 4.46
CA VAL A 359 25.11 30.24 5.11
C VAL A 359 24.92 31.74 5.19
N SER A 360 24.89 32.30 6.40
CA SER A 360 24.96 33.75 6.60
C SER A 360 26.28 34.28 6.02
N ILE A 361 26.18 35.18 5.04
CA ILE A 361 27.30 35.91 4.43
C ILE A 361 27.66 37.11 5.31
#